data_AF-A0A2P5K1G5-F1
#
_entry.id   AF-A0A2P5K1G5-F1
#
_cell.length_a   1.000
_cell.length_b   1.000
_cell.length_c   1.000
_cell.angle_alpha   90.00
_cell.angle_beta   90.00
_cell.angle_gamma   90.00
#
_symmetry.space_group_name_H-M   'P 1'
#
loop_
_entity.id
_entity.type
_entity.pdbx_description
1 polymer ?
#
loop_
_entity_poly.entity_id
_entity_poly.type
_entity_poly.pdbx_seq_one_letter_code
_entity_poly.pdbx_strand_id
1 'polypeptide(L)'
;MEFAGLLRAEEGVIKDVIFLPGTESSEIRAVLRLYMMPNMSMAGSVHSHPTPNTNPSGADLALFTRIGDHHIIVGAPYNKRSWKCYDRSGKSRVLDVLDIEFDEDEDDFQCII
;
A
#
# COMPACT_ATOMS: atom_id res chain seq x y z
N MET A 1 13.65 -6.89 -3.53
CA MET A 1 12.33 -7.53 -3.59
C MET A 1 11.26 -6.48 -3.44
N GLU A 2 10.27 -6.52 -4.31
CA GLU A 2 9.11 -5.63 -4.25
C GLU A 2 8.01 -6.28 -3.43
N PHE A 3 7.41 -5.50 -2.54
CA PHE A 3 6.20 -5.85 -1.81
C PHE A 3 5.03 -5.04 -2.40
N ALA A 4 3.81 -5.57 -2.37
CA ALA A 4 2.59 -4.80 -2.62
C ALA A 4 1.44 -5.21 -1.69
N GLY A 5 0.61 -4.25 -1.31
CA GLY A 5 -0.56 -4.41 -0.45
C GLY A 5 -1.62 -3.34 -0.70
N LEU A 6 -2.78 -3.50 -0.07
CA LEU A 6 -3.89 -2.56 -0.11
C LEU A 6 -3.96 -1.78 1.21
N LEU A 7 -4.33 -0.51 1.13
CA LEU A 7 -4.47 0.35 2.30
C LEU A 7 -5.93 0.43 2.70
N ARG A 8 -6.22 0.11 3.97
CA ARG A 8 -7.54 0.35 4.57
C ARG A 8 -7.48 1.59 5.44
N ALA A 9 -8.50 2.44 5.32
CA ALA A 9 -8.67 3.57 6.21
C ALA A 9 -9.94 3.41 7.04
N GLU A 10 -9.83 3.81 8.30
CA GLU A 10 -10.94 3.92 9.25
C GLU A 10 -10.92 5.32 9.83
N GLU A 11 -12.09 5.97 9.86
CA GLU A 11 -12.24 7.35 10.35
C GLU A 11 -11.27 8.37 9.71
N GLY A 12 -10.90 8.12 8.45
CA GLY A 12 -9.97 8.98 7.71
C GLY A 12 -8.49 8.72 7.97
N VAL A 13 -8.14 7.73 8.80
CA VAL A 13 -6.77 7.33 9.11
C VAL A 13 -6.48 5.98 8.45
N ILE A 14 -5.37 5.88 7.71
CA ILE A 14 -4.89 4.60 7.18
C ILE A 14 -4.27 3.82 8.34
N LYS A 15 -4.92 2.72 8.75
CA LYS A 15 -4.49 1.90 9.90
C LYS A 15 -3.94 0.54 9.47
N ASP A 16 -4.50 -0.06 8.42
CA ASP A 16 -4.15 -1.44 8.04
C ASP A 16 -3.56 -1.54 6.64
N VAL A 17 -2.70 -2.54 6.48
CA VAL A 17 -2.19 -3.01 5.19
C VAL A 17 -2.70 -4.43 4.95
N ILE A 18 -3.54 -4.59 3.93
CA ILE A 18 -4.15 -5.88 3.58
C ILE A 18 -3.32 -6.53 2.47
N PHE A 19 -2.86 -7.75 2.73
CA PHE A 19 -2.17 -8.58 1.76
C PHE A 19 -3.17 -9.51 1.09
N LEU A 20 -3.31 -9.40 -0.24
CA LEU A 20 -4.18 -10.32 -0.97
C LEU A 20 -3.52 -11.69 -1.10
N PRO A 21 -4.24 -12.79 -0.86
CA PRO A 21 -3.72 -14.12 -1.14
C PRO A 21 -3.36 -14.24 -2.63
N GLY A 22 -2.26 -14.93 -2.94
CA GLY A 22 -1.77 -15.06 -4.32
C GLY A 22 -1.08 -13.80 -4.87
N THR A 23 -0.75 -12.82 -4.02
CA THR A 23 0.17 -11.73 -4.39
C THR A 23 1.55 -12.34 -4.69
N GLU A 24 2.00 -12.17 -5.92
CA GLU A 24 3.31 -12.66 -6.36
C GLU A 24 4.33 -11.52 -6.24
N SER A 25 5.21 -11.62 -5.26
CA SER A 25 6.37 -10.73 -5.11
C SER A 25 7.60 -11.33 -5.74
N SER A 26 8.31 -10.55 -6.56
CA SER A 26 9.61 -10.90 -7.13
C SER A 26 10.64 -9.83 -6.79
N GLU A 27 11.89 -10.02 -7.20
CA GLU A 27 12.93 -9.00 -7.03
C GLU A 27 12.61 -7.68 -7.73
N ILE A 28 11.80 -7.74 -8.79
CA ILE A 28 11.60 -6.65 -9.75
C ILE A 28 10.16 -6.13 -9.77
N ARG A 29 9.17 -6.95 -9.34
CA ARG A 29 7.73 -6.65 -9.43
C ARG A 29 6.92 -7.32 -8.35
N ALA A 30 5.84 -6.68 -7.91
CA ALA A 30 4.75 -7.31 -7.17
C ALA A 30 3.44 -7.25 -7.98
N VAL A 31 2.69 -8.36 -8.03
CA VAL A 31 1.42 -8.46 -8.77
C VAL A 31 0.26 -8.68 -7.81
N LEU A 32 -0.66 -7.70 -7.75
CA LEU A 32 -1.89 -7.78 -6.96
C LEU A 32 -3.03 -8.40 -7.78
N ARG A 33 -3.63 -9.48 -7.26
CA ARG A 33 -4.80 -10.15 -7.85
C ARG A 33 -6.09 -9.48 -7.36
N LEU A 34 -6.44 -8.33 -7.94
CA LEU A 34 -7.56 -7.49 -7.48
C LEU A 34 -8.93 -8.18 -7.47
N TYR A 35 -9.13 -9.27 -8.21
CA TYR A 35 -10.37 -10.05 -8.14
C TYR A 35 -10.54 -10.81 -6.81
N MET A 36 -9.49 -10.88 -5.99
CA MET A 36 -9.52 -11.43 -4.64
C MET A 36 -9.73 -10.34 -3.58
N MET A 37 -9.98 -9.10 -4.00
CA MET A 37 -10.22 -7.99 -3.09
C MET A 37 -11.52 -8.22 -2.31
N PRO A 38 -11.50 -8.08 -0.98
CA PRO A 38 -12.72 -8.14 -0.19
C PRO A 38 -13.69 -7.02 -0.60
N ASN A 39 -14.99 -7.24 -0.41
CA ASN A 39 -16.04 -6.29 -0.77
C ASN A 39 -16.13 -5.12 0.23
N MET A 40 -15.05 -4.35 0.32
CA MET A 40 -14.88 -3.20 1.20
C MET A 40 -14.13 -2.09 0.46
N SER A 41 -14.33 -0.85 0.86
CA SER A 41 -13.61 0.29 0.27
C SER A 41 -12.16 0.31 0.73
N MET A 42 -11.24 0.34 -0.22
CA MET A 42 -9.81 0.54 0.04
C MET A 42 -9.44 2.01 -0.14
N ALA A 43 -8.60 2.54 0.74
CA ALA A 43 -8.05 3.89 0.65
C ALA A 43 -7.07 4.02 -0.53
N GLY A 44 -6.39 2.93 -0.87
CA GLY A 44 -5.55 2.81 -2.07
C GLY A 44 -4.58 1.64 -1.97
N SER A 45 -3.33 1.82 -2.41
CA SER A 45 -2.33 0.75 -2.46
C SER A 45 -0.98 1.20 -1.90
N VAL A 46 -0.16 0.22 -1.50
CA VAL A 46 1.24 0.45 -1.14
C VAL A 46 2.11 -0.57 -1.86
N HIS A 47 3.25 -0.14 -2.39
CA HIS A 47 4.26 -1.05 -2.90
C HIS A 47 5.68 -0.52 -2.71
N SER A 48 6.67 -1.40 -2.82
CA SER A 48 8.08 -1.04 -2.69
C SER A 48 8.86 -1.20 -3.98
N HIS A 49 9.77 -0.28 -4.25
CA HIS A 49 10.80 -0.42 -5.28
C HIS A 49 12.15 -0.82 -4.63
N PRO A 50 12.95 -1.69 -5.28
CA PRO A 50 14.26 -2.08 -4.78
C PRO A 50 15.28 -0.95 -4.87
N THR A 51 14.97 0.11 -5.63
CA THR A 51 15.82 1.27 -5.83
C THR A 51 15.32 2.47 -5.01
N PRO A 52 16.12 3.54 -4.86
CA PRO A 52 15.66 4.78 -4.23
C PRO A 52 14.61 5.57 -5.03
N ASN A 53 14.27 5.14 -6.24
CA ASN A 53 13.29 5.82 -7.06
C ASN A 53 11.88 5.52 -6.57
N THR A 54 11.23 6.50 -5.95
CA THR A 54 9.84 6.39 -5.47
C THR A 54 8.83 6.96 -6.48
N ASN A 55 9.21 7.21 -7.73
CA ASN A 55 8.30 7.71 -8.76
C ASN A 55 7.54 6.55 -9.42
N PRO A 56 6.23 6.72 -9.73
CA PRO A 56 5.43 5.68 -10.34
C PRO A 56 5.88 5.38 -11.77
N SER A 57 5.90 4.11 -12.12
CA SER A 57 5.98 3.60 -13.48
C SER A 57 4.61 3.65 -14.17
N GLY A 58 4.56 3.40 -15.48
CA GLY A 58 3.29 3.29 -16.21
C GLY A 58 2.38 2.16 -15.69
N ALA A 59 2.96 1.08 -15.16
CA ALA A 59 2.21 0.00 -14.55
C ALA A 59 1.57 0.42 -13.22
N ASP A 60 2.29 1.23 -12.43
CA ASP A 60 1.78 1.77 -11.17
C ASP A 60 0.60 2.72 -11.42
N LEU A 61 0.71 3.61 -12.41
CA LEU A 61 -0.40 4.48 -12.79
C LEU A 61 -1.64 3.70 -13.21
N ALA A 62 -1.46 2.59 -13.94
CA ALA A 62 -2.57 1.72 -14.31
C ALA A 62 -3.22 1.05 -13.09
N LEU A 63 -2.44 0.71 -12.06
CA LEU A 63 -2.96 0.22 -10.78
C LEU A 63 -3.72 1.32 -10.03
N PHE A 64 -3.20 2.56 -10.02
CA PHE A 64 -3.77 3.66 -9.24
C PHE A 64 -5.21 3.95 -9.64
N THR A 65 -5.49 3.93 -10.95
CA THR A 65 -6.85 4.12 -11.49
C THR A 65 -7.90 3.13 -10.97
N ARG A 66 -7.50 2.02 -10.35
CA ARG A 66 -8.40 0.92 -9.97
C ARG A 66 -8.76 0.89 -8.48
N ILE A 67 -8.01 1.55 -7.60
CA ILE A 67 -8.09 1.30 -6.15
C ILE A 67 -7.94 2.60 -5.38
N GLY A 68 -9.02 3.09 -4.75
CA GLY A 68 -8.91 4.24 -3.85
C GLY A 68 -8.24 5.47 -4.49
N ASP A 69 -7.58 6.28 -3.67
CA ASP A 69 -6.93 7.53 -4.09
C ASP A 69 -5.62 7.82 -3.33
N HIS A 70 -5.12 6.88 -2.54
CA HIS A 70 -3.91 7.01 -1.73
C HIS A 70 -2.92 5.91 -2.10
N HIS A 71 -1.91 6.24 -2.90
CA HIS A 71 -0.93 5.27 -3.39
C HIS A 71 0.46 5.56 -2.87
N ILE A 72 0.99 4.67 -2.03
CA ILE A 72 2.28 4.83 -1.40
C ILE A 72 3.33 4.02 -2.17
N ILE A 73 4.41 4.67 -2.56
CA ILE A 73 5.61 4.01 -3.09
C ILE A 73 6.74 4.20 -2.07
N VAL A 74 7.29 3.09 -1.60
CA VAL A 74 8.45 3.06 -0.71
C VAL A 74 9.69 2.65 -1.52
N GLY A 75 10.82 3.31 -1.34
CA GLY A 75 12.07 3.00 -2.04
C GLY A 75 13.22 2.71 -1.09
N ALA A 76 14.30 2.12 -1.60
CA ALA A 76 15.53 1.98 -0.84
C ALA A 76 16.09 3.36 -0.40
N PRO A 77 16.71 3.51 0.78
CA PRO A 77 17.04 2.48 1.77
C PRO A 77 15.94 2.24 2.81
N TYR A 78 14.65 2.48 2.47
CA TYR A 78 13.49 2.19 3.33
C TYR A 78 13.52 2.87 4.70
N ASN A 79 14.01 4.11 4.76
CA ASN A 79 13.96 4.91 5.97
C ASN A 79 12.64 5.72 6.05
N LYS A 80 12.41 6.41 7.18
CA LYS A 80 11.19 7.21 7.43
C LYS A 80 10.89 8.28 6.36
N ARG A 81 11.86 8.64 5.52
CA ARG A 81 11.74 9.62 4.42
C ARG A 81 11.77 8.98 3.04
N SER A 82 11.97 7.67 2.93
CA SER A 82 12.13 6.94 1.67
C SER A 82 10.78 6.49 1.09
N TRP A 83 9.78 7.38 1.08
CA TRP A 83 8.47 7.07 0.53
C TRP A 83 7.79 8.34 0.02
N LYS A 84 6.82 8.15 -0.88
CA LYS A 84 5.93 9.21 -1.36
C LYS A 84 4.51 8.68 -1.52
N CYS A 85 3.54 9.57 -1.37
CA CYS A 85 2.14 9.29 -1.65
C CYS A 85 1.72 9.99 -2.96
N TYR A 86 0.85 9.32 -3.71
CA TYR A 86 0.27 9.77 -4.97
C TYR A 86 -1.24 9.61 -4.96
N ASP A 87 -1.92 10.47 -5.70
CA ASP A 87 -3.34 10.32 -6.00
C ASP A 87 -3.58 9.35 -7.17
N ARG A 88 -4.86 9.12 -7.51
CA ARG A 88 -5.27 8.26 -8.63
C ARG A 88 -4.66 8.67 -9.98
N SER A 89 -4.31 9.94 -10.15
CA SER A 89 -3.69 10.46 -11.39
C SER A 89 -2.17 10.31 -11.42
N GLY A 90 -1.56 9.86 -10.31
CA GLY A 90 -0.11 9.79 -10.15
C GLY A 90 0.52 11.12 -9.73
N LYS A 91 -0.28 12.12 -9.31
CA LYS A 91 0.25 13.37 -8.78
C LYS A 91 0.61 13.18 -7.31
N SER A 92 1.78 13.69 -6.93
CA SER A 92 2.23 13.61 -5.54
C SER A 92 1.29 14.39 -4.62
N ARG A 93 1.00 13.80 -3.47
CA ARG A 93 0.15 14.35 -2.43
C ARG A 93 0.79 14.23 -1.06
N VAL A 94 0.41 15.14 -0.17
CA VAL A 94 0.81 15.07 1.24
C VAL A 94 -0.02 14.00 1.93
N LEU A 95 0.65 13.21 2.77
CA LEU A 95 0.03 12.26 3.68
C LEU A 95 0.69 12.47 5.04
N ASP A 96 -0.10 12.92 6.01
CA ASP A 96 0.40 13.20 7.35
C ASP A 96 0.59 11.89 8.13
N VAL A 97 1.70 11.81 8.86
CA VAL A 97 2.00 10.68 9.75
C VAL A 97 1.58 11.10 11.16
N LEU A 98 0.57 10.41 11.68
CA LEU A 98 0.07 10.62 13.03
C LEU A 98 0.78 9.68 14.00
N ASP A 99 1.02 10.15 15.22
CA ASP A 99 1.44 9.33 16.34
C ASP A 99 0.17 8.96 17.11
N ILE A 100 -0.31 7.72 16.92
CA ILE A 100 -1.54 7.23 17.53
C ILE A 100 -1.22 6.00 18.39
N GLU A 101 -1.86 5.92 19.54
CA GLU A 101 -1.89 4.70 20.33
C GLU A 101 -2.93 3.77 19.68
N PHE A 102 -2.52 2.57 19.31
CA PHE A 102 -3.46 1.53 18.87
C PHE A 102 -4.04 0.91 20.13
N ASP A 103 -5.37 0.90 20.23
CA ASP A 103 -6.04 0.07 21.23
C ASP A 103 -5.72 -1.40 20.88
N GLU A 104 -5.19 -2.16 21.85
CA GLU A 104 -4.91 -3.58 21.67
C GLU A 104 -6.25 -4.34 21.57
N ASP A 105 -6.83 -4.40 20.38
CA ASP A 105 -7.91 -5.35 20.10
C ASP A 105 -7.30 -6.77 20.07
N GLU A 106 -7.65 -7.59 21.06
CA GLU A 106 -7.10 -8.94 21.35
C GLU A 106 -7.27 -10.00 20.23
N ASP A 107 -7.81 -9.68 19.06
CA ASP A 107 -8.45 -10.68 18.18
C ASP A 107 -7.92 -10.82 16.73
N ASP A 108 -6.79 -10.22 16.31
CA ASP A 108 -6.44 -10.22 14.86
C ASP A 108 -5.17 -10.97 14.41
N PHE A 109 -4.61 -11.84 15.27
CA PHE A 109 -3.53 -12.77 14.85
C PHE A 109 -3.87 -14.23 15.06
N GLN A 110 -5.00 -14.69 14.53
CA GLN A 110 -5.14 -16.11 14.22
C GLN A 110 -4.61 -16.39 12.81
N CYS A 111 -3.28 -16.54 12.69
CA CYS A 111 -2.72 -17.34 11.62
C CYS A 111 -3.29 -18.76 11.73
N ILE A 112 -4.36 -19.04 10.99
CA ILE A 112 -4.77 -20.41 10.69
C ILE A 112 -3.76 -20.93 9.66
N ILE A 113 -2.75 -21.66 10.15
CA ILE A 113 -1.90 -22.53 9.34
C ILE A 113 -2.44 -23.95 9.45
#